data_AF-A0A7Y4XIS0-F1
#
_entry.id   AF-A0A7Y4XIS0-F1
#
_cell.length_a   1.000
_cell.length_b   1.000
_cell.length_c   1.000
_cell.angle_alpha   90.00
_cell.angle_beta   90.00
_cell.angle_gamma   90.00
#
_symmetry.space_group_name_H-M   'P 1'
#
loop_
_entity.id
_entity.type
_entity.pdbx_description
1 polymer ?
#
loop_
_entity_poly.entity_id
_entity_poly.type
_entity_poly.pdbx_seq_one_letter_code
_entity_poly.pdbx_strand_id
1 'polypeptide(L)'
;MKYSVVGNRALEVNDHISESMSRLSQLAGVAVDRGSPADIAFMFDENIFLDLKHRPEKFISAGFTSAQVNFLKEHMPPSGEGCAMTAFSNSGHDIVLAVVLAQSPNADCILQGAFNSFGIQLVNQAERVRAEQSLCALYSARSVGVRKVSDVSEFNGTAAAHCLRPQHDSIAKEP
;
A
#
# COMPACT_ATOMS: atom_id res chain seq x y z
N MET A 1 -6.93 -7.75 -4.76
CA MET A 1 -6.79 -6.40 -4.19
C MET A 1 -6.89 -5.40 -5.32
N LYS A 2 -7.79 -4.43 -5.21
CA LYS A 2 -8.01 -3.39 -6.21
C LYS A 2 -7.38 -2.08 -5.79
N TYR A 3 -6.67 -1.40 -6.69
CA TYR A 3 -6.20 -0.04 -6.42
C TYR A 3 -6.56 0.93 -7.55
N SER A 4 -6.59 2.21 -7.20
CA SER A 4 -6.79 3.33 -8.13
C SER A 4 -5.77 4.42 -7.85
N VAL A 5 -5.41 5.17 -8.89
CA VAL A 5 -4.58 6.37 -8.81
C VAL A 5 -5.42 7.54 -9.29
N VAL A 6 -5.53 8.59 -8.47
CA VAL A 6 -6.44 9.72 -8.67
C VAL A 6 -5.66 11.03 -8.58
N GLY A 7 -5.96 11.97 -9.49
CA GLY A 7 -5.41 13.32 -9.47
C GLY A 7 -4.79 13.75 -10.80
N ASN A 8 -4.55 15.05 -10.94
CA ASN A 8 -4.09 15.69 -12.18
C ASN A 8 -2.66 15.30 -12.59
N ARG A 9 -1.85 14.76 -11.67
CA ARG A 9 -0.49 14.26 -11.96
C ARG A 9 -0.36 12.74 -11.83
N ALA A 10 -1.48 12.02 -11.78
CA ALA A 10 -1.50 10.56 -11.58
C ALA A 10 -0.58 9.79 -12.54
N LEU A 11 -0.42 10.26 -13.78
CA LEU A 11 0.46 9.65 -14.78
C LEU A 11 1.92 9.55 -14.33
N GLU A 12 2.40 10.51 -13.55
CA GLU A 12 3.82 10.59 -13.16
C GLU A 12 4.20 9.57 -12.09
N VAL A 13 3.24 9.17 -11.26
CA VAL A 13 3.43 8.20 -10.18
C VAL A 13 2.93 6.81 -10.57
N ASN A 14 2.24 6.70 -11.71
CA ASN A 14 1.50 5.51 -12.10
C ASN A 14 2.39 4.28 -12.25
N ASP A 15 3.56 4.46 -12.86
CA ASP A 15 4.50 3.38 -13.14
C ASP A 15 5.14 2.88 -11.83
N HIS A 16 5.55 3.80 -10.95
CA HIS A 16 6.11 3.47 -9.64
C HIS A 16 5.11 2.75 -8.73
N ILE A 17 3.84 3.19 -8.74
CA ILE A 17 2.76 2.51 -8.00
C ILE A 17 2.54 1.12 -8.61
N SER A 18 2.47 1.01 -9.94
CA SER A 18 2.25 -0.28 -10.63
C SER A 18 3.34 -1.30 -10.34
N GLU A 19 4.60 -0.87 -10.40
CA GLU A 19 5.76 -1.72 -10.12
C GLU A 19 5.73 -2.20 -8.66
N SER A 20 5.50 -1.28 -7.72
CA SER A 20 5.43 -1.59 -6.29
C SER A 20 4.30 -2.58 -5.99
N MET A 21 3.10 -2.32 -6.52
CA MET A 21 1.93 -3.18 -6.31
C MET A 21 2.12 -4.55 -6.95
N SER A 22 2.70 -4.63 -8.16
CA SER A 22 2.99 -5.89 -8.84
C SER A 22 3.97 -6.75 -8.02
N ARG A 23 5.08 -6.17 -7.55
CA ARG A 23 6.06 -6.88 -6.73
C ARG A 23 5.46 -7.40 -5.43
N LEU A 24 4.71 -6.56 -4.70
CA LEU A 24 4.09 -6.97 -3.44
C LEU A 24 3.00 -8.03 -3.65
N SER A 25 2.27 -7.95 -4.77
CA SER A 25 1.27 -8.96 -5.16
C SER A 25 1.89 -10.35 -5.35
N GLN A 26 3.06 -10.41 -5.99
CA GLN A 26 3.80 -11.65 -6.22
C GLN A 26 4.32 -12.23 -4.90
N LEU A 27 4.88 -11.38 -4.03
CA LEU A 27 5.35 -11.79 -2.71
C LEU A 27 4.21 -12.29 -1.82
N ALA A 28 3.03 -11.66 -1.89
CA ALA A 28 1.87 -12.05 -1.13
C ALA A 28 1.11 -13.24 -1.74
N GLY A 29 1.38 -13.60 -3.00
CA GLY A 29 0.56 -14.58 -3.74
C GLY A 29 -0.89 -14.13 -3.92
N VAL A 30 -1.15 -12.82 -4.00
CA VAL A 30 -2.49 -12.24 -4.10
C VAL A 30 -2.62 -11.49 -5.43
N ALA A 31 -3.66 -11.78 -6.21
CA ALA A 31 -3.91 -11.04 -7.44
C ALA A 31 -4.23 -9.56 -7.17
N VAL A 32 -3.62 -8.67 -7.95
CA VAL A 32 -3.89 -7.24 -7.93
C VAL A 32 -4.57 -6.83 -9.24
N ASP A 33 -5.61 -6.01 -9.11
CA ASP A 33 -6.38 -5.50 -10.23
C ASP A 33 -6.47 -3.96 -10.15
N ARG A 34 -6.60 -3.31 -11.29
CA ARG A 34 -6.81 -1.87 -11.41
C ARG A 34 -8.30 -1.63 -11.68
N GLY A 35 -8.96 -0.86 -10.82
CA GLY A 35 -10.37 -0.57 -11.06
C GLY A 35 -11.01 0.25 -9.97
N SER A 36 -12.24 0.69 -10.25
CA SER A 36 -13.14 1.30 -9.29
C SER A 36 -14.37 0.40 -9.13
N PRO A 37 -14.87 0.14 -7.90
CA PRO A 37 -14.34 0.61 -6.61
C PRO A 37 -13.00 -0.05 -6.24
N ALA A 38 -12.13 0.72 -5.57
CA ALA A 38 -10.78 0.29 -5.18
C ALA A 38 -10.67 0.11 -3.65
N ASP A 39 -9.90 -0.90 -3.25
CA ASP A 39 -9.49 -1.11 -1.85
C ASP A 39 -8.40 -0.08 -1.45
N ILE A 40 -7.70 0.51 -2.44
CA ILE A 40 -6.63 1.48 -2.20
C ILE A 40 -6.75 2.62 -3.20
N ALA A 41 -6.73 3.86 -2.71
CA ALA A 41 -6.67 5.06 -3.51
C ALA A 41 -5.35 5.81 -3.27
N PHE A 42 -4.54 5.93 -4.31
CA PHE A 42 -3.37 6.82 -4.33
C PHE A 42 -3.80 8.16 -4.91
N MET A 43 -3.85 9.21 -4.09
CA MET A 43 -4.17 10.56 -4.53
C MET A 43 -2.88 11.37 -4.71
N PHE A 44 -2.69 11.92 -5.91
CA PHE A 44 -1.53 12.74 -6.23
C PHE A 44 -1.96 13.97 -7.05
N ASP A 45 -1.87 15.13 -6.42
CA ASP A 45 -2.17 16.43 -7.03
C ASP A 45 -1.13 17.45 -6.55
N GLU A 46 -0.72 18.36 -7.44
CA GLU A 46 0.20 19.45 -7.13
C GLU A 46 -0.27 20.30 -5.94
N ASN A 47 -1.59 20.41 -5.76
CA ASN A 47 -2.18 21.19 -4.67
C ASN A 47 -2.88 20.33 -3.62
N ILE A 48 -2.57 19.02 -3.54
CA ILE A 48 -3.38 18.09 -2.73
C ILE A 48 -3.49 18.49 -1.26
N PHE A 49 -2.44 19.03 -0.65
CA PHE A 49 -2.48 19.47 0.75
C PHE A 49 -3.15 20.83 0.94
N LEU A 50 -3.01 21.73 -0.02
CA LEU A 50 -3.78 22.98 -0.04
C LEU A 50 -5.26 22.68 -0.17
N ASP A 51 -5.62 21.74 -1.04
CA ASP A 51 -6.98 21.25 -1.22
C ASP A 51 -7.49 20.56 0.03
N LEU A 52 -6.67 19.77 0.71
CA LEU A 52 -7.05 19.12 1.95
C LEU A 52 -7.38 20.16 3.04
N LYS A 53 -6.63 21.27 3.08
CA LYS A 53 -6.84 22.35 4.05
C LYS A 53 -8.05 23.23 3.71
N HIS A 54 -8.18 23.60 2.44
CA HIS A 54 -9.09 24.66 1.99
C HIS A 54 -10.30 24.17 1.19
N ARG A 55 -10.27 22.94 0.67
CA ARG A 55 -11.29 22.30 -0.17
C ARG A 55 -11.62 20.86 0.26
N PRO A 56 -11.94 20.61 1.55
CA PRO A 56 -12.21 19.26 2.06
C PRO A 56 -13.34 18.53 1.32
N GLU A 57 -14.28 19.25 0.73
CA GLU A 57 -15.37 18.72 -0.08
C GLU A 57 -14.92 17.95 -1.32
N LYS A 58 -13.74 18.25 -1.87
CA LYS A 58 -13.14 17.50 -3.00
C LYS A 58 -12.87 16.05 -2.60
N PHE A 59 -12.45 15.81 -1.36
CA PHE A 59 -12.17 14.49 -0.82
C PHE A 59 -13.46 13.76 -0.46
N ILE A 60 -14.44 14.46 0.12
CA ILE A 60 -15.74 13.86 0.42
C ILE A 60 -16.43 13.38 -0.86
N SER A 61 -16.38 14.19 -1.93
CA SER A 61 -16.89 13.83 -3.25
C SER A 61 -16.17 12.64 -3.89
N ALA A 62 -14.91 12.41 -3.49
CA ALA A 62 -14.11 11.25 -3.90
C ALA A 62 -14.37 9.99 -3.04
N GLY A 63 -15.31 10.06 -2.08
CA GLY A 63 -15.73 8.92 -1.25
C GLY A 63 -15.18 8.90 0.17
N PHE A 64 -14.46 9.94 0.59
CA PHE A 64 -13.91 10.04 1.95
C PHE A 64 -14.99 10.49 2.95
N THR A 65 -14.98 9.95 4.16
CA THR A 65 -15.80 10.47 5.25
C THR A 65 -15.14 11.71 5.87
N SER A 66 -15.93 12.57 6.51
CA SER A 66 -15.42 13.77 7.18
C SER A 66 -14.37 13.45 8.26
N ALA A 67 -14.49 12.31 8.94
CA ALA A 67 -13.50 11.85 9.91
C ALA A 67 -12.16 11.54 9.23
N GLN A 68 -12.19 10.95 8.04
CA GLN A 68 -10.99 10.63 7.27
C GLN A 68 -10.29 11.89 6.78
N VAL A 69 -11.06 12.86 6.29
CA VAL A 69 -10.54 14.16 5.85
C VAL A 69 -9.92 14.92 7.03
N ASN A 70 -10.57 14.93 8.19
CA ASN A 70 -10.02 15.59 9.39
C ASN A 70 -8.72 14.91 9.86
N PHE A 71 -8.67 13.58 9.90
CA PHE A 71 -7.45 12.85 10.24
C PHE A 71 -6.29 13.22 9.32
N LEU A 72 -6.54 13.24 8.00
CA LEU A 72 -5.55 13.64 7.01
C LEU A 72 -5.06 15.09 7.24
N LYS A 73 -5.96 16.02 7.58
CA LYS A 73 -5.61 17.42 7.88
C LYS A 73 -4.72 17.56 9.11
N GLU A 74 -4.94 16.73 10.13
CA GLU A 74 -4.15 16.76 11.37
C GLU A 74 -2.76 16.15 11.19
N HIS A 75 -2.62 15.22 10.24
CA HIS A 75 -1.38 14.45 10.01
C HIS A 75 -0.66 14.87 8.73
N MET A 76 -1.07 15.97 8.09
CA MET A 76 -0.37 16.48 6.91
C MET A 76 0.99 17.09 7.31
N PRO A 77 2.04 16.91 6.51
CA PRO A 77 3.34 17.53 6.77
C PRO A 77 3.23 19.05 6.84
N PRO A 78 3.86 19.71 7.84
CA PRO A 78 3.76 21.16 8.02
C PRO A 78 4.38 21.97 6.86
N SER A 79 5.31 21.39 6.11
CA SER A 79 5.96 22.01 4.96
C SER A 79 5.13 21.94 3.67
N GLY A 80 4.08 21.13 3.60
CA GLY A 80 3.41 20.81 2.34
C GLY A 80 4.22 19.87 1.42
N GLU A 81 5.39 19.41 1.89
CA GLU A 81 6.24 18.44 1.22
C GLU A 81 6.20 17.10 1.98
N GLY A 82 6.34 15.97 1.28
CA GLY A 82 6.37 14.63 1.90
C GLY A 82 5.18 13.76 1.52
N CYS A 83 4.49 13.18 2.49
CA CYS A 83 3.22 12.50 2.24
C CYS A 83 2.41 12.30 3.52
N ALA A 84 1.12 12.03 3.35
CA ALA A 84 0.24 11.62 4.42
C ALA A 84 -0.43 10.31 4.02
N MET A 85 -0.42 9.33 4.91
CA MET A 85 -1.10 8.04 4.69
C MET A 85 -2.11 7.83 5.78
N THR A 86 -3.21 7.19 5.41
CA THR A 86 -4.20 6.79 6.40
C THR A 86 -4.90 5.50 5.95
N ALA A 87 -5.01 4.57 6.89
CA ALA A 87 -5.73 3.33 6.72
C ALA A 87 -6.97 3.38 7.60
N PHE A 88 -8.15 3.21 7.01
CA PHE A 88 -9.39 3.15 7.77
C PHE A 88 -10.01 1.76 7.66
N SER A 89 -10.37 1.19 8.81
CA SER A 89 -11.17 -0.03 8.88
C SER A 89 -12.64 0.36 8.96
N ASN A 90 -13.43 0.06 7.94
CA ASN A 90 -14.89 0.04 8.08
C ASN A 90 -15.31 -1.35 8.56
N SER A 91 -16.20 -1.41 9.55
CA SER A 91 -16.73 -2.63 10.19
C SER A 91 -17.62 -3.49 9.27
N GLY A 92 -17.55 -3.33 7.95
CA GLY A 92 -18.41 -3.96 6.96
C GLY A 92 -17.68 -4.54 5.75
N HIS A 93 -16.37 -4.74 5.84
CA HIS A 93 -15.45 -5.10 4.75
C HIS A 93 -14.98 -3.91 3.90
N ASP A 94 -13.74 -4.08 3.44
CA ASP A 94 -12.94 -3.24 2.54
C ASP A 94 -12.34 -1.98 3.17
N ILE A 95 -11.12 -2.16 3.72
CA ILE A 95 -10.21 -1.05 3.98
C ILE A 95 -10.01 -0.31 2.67
N VAL A 96 -10.37 0.98 2.65
CA VAL A 96 -10.04 1.98 1.63
C VAL A 96 -8.79 2.70 2.13
N LEU A 97 -7.60 2.20 1.81
CA LEU A 97 -6.36 2.89 2.14
C LEU A 97 -6.27 4.14 1.25
N ALA A 98 -6.20 5.32 1.86
CA ALA A 98 -5.91 6.55 1.13
C ALA A 98 -4.46 6.94 1.36
N VAL A 99 -3.68 6.92 0.27
CA VAL A 99 -2.31 7.40 0.25
C VAL A 99 -2.32 8.77 -0.42
N VAL A 100 -2.15 9.83 0.36
CA VAL A 100 -2.06 11.20 -0.15
C VAL A 100 -0.59 11.53 -0.35
N LEU A 101 -0.18 11.55 -1.61
CA LEU A 101 1.19 11.83 -2.03
C LEU A 101 1.36 13.35 -2.20
N ALA A 102 2.32 13.98 -1.52
CA ALA A 102 2.58 15.42 -1.66
C ALA A 102 3.17 15.79 -3.03
N GLN A 103 3.39 17.09 -3.24
CA GLN A 103 3.83 17.76 -4.48
C GLN A 103 4.91 17.11 -5.35
N SER A 104 5.78 16.26 -4.79
CA SER A 104 6.80 15.53 -5.55
C SER A 104 6.58 14.03 -5.40
N PRO A 105 6.71 13.23 -6.49
CA PRO A 105 6.70 11.77 -6.44
C PRO A 105 7.74 11.24 -5.45
N ASN A 106 7.37 11.05 -4.19
CA ASN A 106 8.27 10.47 -3.21
C ASN A 106 8.14 8.94 -3.28
N ALA A 107 9.12 8.30 -3.91
CA ALA A 107 9.17 6.84 -4.07
C ALA A 107 9.08 6.11 -2.72
N ASP A 108 9.64 6.67 -1.65
CA ASP A 108 9.54 6.07 -0.31
C ASP A 108 8.11 6.08 0.20
N CYS A 109 7.34 7.13 -0.11
CA CYS A 109 5.95 7.18 0.29
C CYS A 109 5.06 6.23 -0.51
N ILE A 110 5.29 6.12 -1.82
CA ILE A 110 4.58 5.14 -2.66
C ILE A 110 4.82 3.74 -2.10
N LEU A 111 6.07 3.42 -1.78
CA LEU A 111 6.46 2.13 -1.23
C LEU A 111 5.85 1.90 0.15
N GLN A 112 5.93 2.89 1.06
CA GLN A 112 5.37 2.79 2.41
C GLN A 112 3.84 2.64 2.38
N GLY A 113 3.15 3.37 1.50
CA GLY A 113 1.71 3.23 1.27
C GLY A 113 1.36 1.83 0.76
N ALA A 114 2.14 1.31 -0.18
CA ALA A 114 1.94 -0.03 -0.72
C ALA A 114 2.17 -1.13 0.34
N PHE A 115 3.17 -1.03 1.22
CA PHE A 115 3.33 -1.99 2.33
C PHE A 115 2.21 -1.89 3.38
N ASN A 116 1.81 -0.67 3.72
CA ASN A 116 0.72 -0.45 4.67
C ASN A 116 -0.60 -1.05 4.18
N SER A 117 -0.82 -1.14 2.86
CA SER A 117 -2.01 -1.78 2.30
C SER A 117 -2.09 -3.28 2.59
N PHE A 118 -0.94 -3.92 2.84
CA PHE A 118 -0.87 -5.32 3.28
C PHE A 118 -0.79 -5.46 4.81
N GLY A 119 -0.88 -4.36 5.56
CA GLY A 119 -0.78 -4.32 7.01
C GLY A 119 0.67 -4.36 7.53
N ILE A 120 1.65 -3.95 6.72
CA ILE A 120 3.07 -3.96 7.08
C ILE A 120 3.57 -2.52 7.17
N GLN A 121 4.11 -2.17 8.32
CA GLN A 121 4.72 -0.86 8.53
C GLN A 121 6.17 -0.89 8.02
N LEU A 122 6.44 -0.12 6.96
CA LEU A 122 7.81 0.15 6.50
C LEU A 122 8.29 1.45 7.18
N VAL A 123 9.35 1.38 7.98
CA VAL A 123 9.90 2.56 8.67
C VAL A 123 10.84 3.35 7.75
N ASN A 124 11.59 2.67 6.90
CA ASN A 124 12.46 3.27 5.90
C ASN A 124 12.81 2.24 4.80
N GLN A 125 13.46 2.72 3.72
CA GLN A 125 13.83 1.87 2.58
C GLN A 125 14.85 0.77 2.93
N ALA A 126 15.72 0.98 3.94
CA ALA A 126 16.70 -0.01 4.35
C ALA A 126 16.05 -1.27 4.96
N GLU A 127 14.84 -1.14 5.52
CA GLU A 127 14.07 -2.27 6.06
C GLU A 127 13.21 -2.98 5.00
N ARG A 128 13.23 -2.53 3.74
CA ARG A 128 12.39 -3.08 2.66
C ARG A 128 12.50 -4.59 2.54
N VAL A 129 13.73 -5.12 2.50
CA VAL A 129 13.95 -6.57 2.34
C VAL A 129 13.29 -7.36 3.47
N ARG A 130 13.40 -6.88 4.71
CA ARG A 130 12.77 -7.49 5.88
C ARG A 130 11.25 -7.41 5.82
N ALA A 131 10.71 -6.29 5.36
CA ALA A 131 9.28 -6.11 5.16
C ALA A 131 8.74 -7.05 4.07
N GLU A 132 9.46 -7.23 2.96
CA GLU A 132 9.11 -8.17 1.88
C GLU A 132 9.10 -9.63 2.36
N GLN A 133 10.10 -10.03 3.14
CA GLN A 133 10.14 -11.36 3.76
C GLN A 133 8.96 -11.56 4.73
N SER A 134 8.66 -10.54 5.54
CA SER A 134 7.52 -10.58 6.48
C SER A 134 6.18 -10.68 5.74
N LEU A 135 6.04 -9.98 4.61
CA LEU A 135 4.87 -10.07 3.73
C LEU A 135 4.67 -11.48 3.20
N CYS A 136 5.72 -12.04 2.61
CA CYS A 136 5.67 -13.38 2.05
C CYS A 136 5.34 -14.43 3.13
N ALA A 137 5.98 -14.36 4.29
CA ALA A 137 5.72 -15.29 5.40
C ALA A 137 4.27 -15.19 5.90
N LEU A 138 3.77 -13.96 6.11
CA LEU A 138 2.41 -13.72 6.59
C LEU A 138 1.36 -14.29 5.63
N TYR A 139 1.49 -14.02 4.33
CA TYR A 139 0.50 -14.46 3.36
C TYR A 139 0.63 -15.94 2.98
N SER A 140 1.83 -16.50 3.04
CA SER A 140 2.04 -17.96 2.96
C SER A 140 1.40 -18.69 4.15
N ALA A 141 1.49 -18.14 5.35
CA ALA A 141 0.83 -18.72 6.52
C ALA A 141 -0.71 -18.65 6.39
N ARG A 142 -1.23 -17.53 5.88
CA ARG A 142 -2.67 -17.34 5.66
C ARG A 142 -3.24 -18.29 4.61
N SER A 143 -2.49 -18.61 3.56
CA SER A 143 -2.96 -19.51 2.50
C SER A 143 -3.20 -20.94 3.01
N VAL A 144 -2.51 -21.35 4.08
CA VAL A 144 -2.70 -22.64 4.76
C VAL A 144 -3.57 -22.56 6.02
N GLY A 145 -4.24 -21.41 6.26
CA GLY A 145 -5.22 -21.25 7.33
C GLY A 145 -4.69 -20.67 8.65
N VAL A 146 -3.42 -20.26 8.74
CA VAL A 146 -2.87 -19.59 9.93
C VAL A 146 -3.31 -18.12 9.93
N ARG A 147 -4.06 -17.72 10.96
CA ARG A 147 -4.68 -16.38 11.03
C ARG A 147 -4.11 -15.48 12.13
N LYS A 148 -3.63 -16.06 13.25
CA LYS A 148 -3.07 -15.27 14.36
C LYS A 148 -1.58 -15.05 14.16
N VAL A 149 -1.11 -13.86 14.51
CA VAL A 149 0.31 -13.48 14.38
C VAL A 149 1.21 -14.37 15.23
N SER A 150 0.76 -14.77 16.42
CA SER A 150 1.47 -15.74 17.28
C SER A 150 1.81 -17.02 16.52
N ASP A 151 0.83 -17.54 15.79
CA ASP A 151 0.89 -18.83 15.12
C ASP A 151 1.76 -18.76 13.85
N VAL A 152 1.96 -17.55 13.29
CA VAL A 152 2.91 -17.31 12.18
C VAL A 152 4.35 -17.54 12.63
N SER A 153 4.69 -17.20 13.87
CA SER A 153 6.05 -17.41 14.40
C SER A 153 6.39 -18.90 14.56
N GLU A 154 5.39 -19.75 14.79
CA GLU A 154 5.53 -21.22 14.83
C GLU A 154 5.59 -21.82 13.41
N PHE A 155 4.86 -21.22 12.45
CA PHE A 155 4.89 -21.58 11.03
C PHE A 155 6.19 -21.16 10.32
N ASN A 156 6.97 -20.27 10.94
CA ASN A 156 8.07 -19.53 10.32
C ASN A 156 9.22 -20.42 9.82
N GLY A 157 9.36 -21.66 10.32
CA GLY A 157 10.43 -22.58 9.89
C GLY A 157 10.33 -23.05 8.43
N THR A 158 9.11 -23.23 7.89
CA THR A 158 8.89 -23.74 6.52
C THR A 158 8.51 -22.64 5.54
N ALA A 159 7.75 -21.62 5.98
CA ALA A 159 7.39 -20.47 5.15
C ALA A 159 8.61 -19.60 4.78
N ALA A 160 9.50 -19.36 5.75
CA ALA A 160 10.69 -18.56 5.52
C ALA A 160 11.60 -19.19 4.46
N ALA A 161 11.71 -20.52 4.39
CA ALA A 161 12.54 -21.20 3.40
C ALA A 161 12.06 -20.95 1.95
N HIS A 162 10.75 -20.83 1.71
CA HIS A 162 10.19 -20.47 0.41
C HIS A 162 10.36 -18.97 0.12
N CYS A 163 10.15 -18.13 1.13
CA CYS A 163 10.25 -16.67 1.04
C CYS A 163 11.70 -16.13 0.97
N LEU A 164 12.69 -16.95 1.33
CA LEU A 164 14.13 -16.63 1.27
C LEU A 164 14.80 -17.18 0.00
N ARG A 165 14.11 -17.99 -0.82
CA ARG A 165 14.67 -18.42 -2.10
C ARG A 165 14.75 -17.20 -3.03
N PRO A 166 15.94 -16.88 -3.58
CA PRO A 166 16.02 -15.90 -4.64
C PRO A 166 15.08 -16.34 -5.77
N GLN A 167 14.26 -15.42 -6.29
CA GLN A 167 13.43 -15.68 -7.48
C GLN A 167 14.31 -15.81 -8.74
N HIS A 168 15.16 -16.83 -8.78
CA HIS A 168 16.08 -17.09 -9.88
C HIS A 168 15.62 -18.24 -10.79
N ASP A 169 14.53 -18.93 -10.44
CA ASP A 169 14.12 -20.17 -11.09
C ASP A 169 12.90 -20.04 -12.04
N SER A 170 12.43 -18.82 -12.34
CA SER A 170 11.34 -18.63 -13.32
C SER A 170 11.80 -18.61 -14.78
N ILE A 171 13.10 -18.84 -15.06
CA ILE A 171 13.64 -18.96 -16.42
C ILE A 171 14.34 -20.31 -16.60
N ALA A 172 13.60 -21.41 -16.44
CA ALA A 172 13.97 -22.68 -17.06
C ALA A 172 12.80 -23.67 -17.01
N LYS A 173 12.06 -23.74 -18.11
CA LYS A 173 11.70 -24.97 -18.86
C LYS A 173 10.35 -24.80 -19.53
N GLU A 174 10.38 -24.62 -20.84
CA GLU A 174 9.50 -25.39 -21.71
C GLU A 174 10.37 -26.31 -22.57
N PRO A 175 9.89 -27.54 -22.87
CA PRO A 175 10.63 -28.57 -23.58
C PRO A 175 10.90 -28.25 -25.05
#